data_AF-A0A0H5QN80-F1
#
_entry.id   AF-A0A0H5QN80-F1
#
_cell.length_a   1.000
_cell.length_b   1.000
_cell.length_c   1.000
_cell.angle_alpha   90.00
_cell.angle_beta   90.00
_cell.angle_gamma   90.00
#
_symmetry.space_group_name_H-M   'P 1'
#
loop_
_entity.id
_entity.type
_entity.pdbx_description
1 polymer ?
#
loop_
_entity_poly.entity_id
_entity_poly.type
_entity_poly.pdbx_seq_one_letter_code
_entity_poly.pdbx_strand_id
1 'polypeptide(L)'
;MFACATYPRDQPFLDNVKAEVVEQVARLSSHASIVLMGTNNENEIGMSWYNETRANSHLYIVDYAKLYIETIREAVRSVNSAIELIISSPSNGQISEDPFVLRWGDPNSNLYGDVHFYDYEKDCADPDTYPGARFISEFGYQSWPSVDTLKSVATESDLVWGSEFMNYRQRHEFGNEQIISQIQSCSMVLIQHQFTSPS
;
A
#
# COMPACT_ATOMS: atom_id res chain seq x y z
N MET A 1 -1.77 7.31 12.08
CA MET A 1 -0.75 6.47 11.40
C MET A 1 -1.18 5.01 11.51
N PHE A 2 -1.81 4.45 10.47
CA PHE A 2 -2.42 3.11 10.50
C PHE A 2 -2.13 2.39 9.18
N ALA A 3 -1.68 1.13 9.22
CA ALA A 3 -1.26 0.41 8.01
C ALA A 3 -1.33 -1.11 8.16
N CYS A 4 -1.88 -1.79 7.14
CA CYS A 4 -1.89 -3.24 6.96
C CYS A 4 -2.27 -4.01 8.23
N ALA A 5 -3.30 -3.55 8.95
CA ALA A 5 -3.76 -4.15 10.20
C ALA A 5 -5.19 -3.72 10.57
N THR A 6 -5.85 -4.54 11.39
CA THR A 6 -7.05 -4.13 12.11
C THR A 6 -6.69 -3.52 13.46
N TYR A 7 -7.44 -2.52 13.90
CA TYR A 7 -7.16 -1.79 15.14
C TYR A 7 -8.34 -1.85 16.11
N PRO A 8 -8.09 -1.69 17.43
CA PRO A 8 -9.13 -1.68 18.43
C PRO A 8 -10.13 -0.53 18.27
N ARG A 9 -11.29 -0.67 18.90
CA ARG A 9 -12.33 0.38 18.97
C ARG A 9 -12.82 0.66 20.39
N ASP A 10 -12.06 0.26 21.40
CA ASP A 10 -12.38 0.64 22.78
C ASP A 10 -12.18 2.15 22.98
N GLN A 11 -12.96 2.73 23.90
CA GLN A 11 -13.00 4.19 24.06
C GLN A 11 -11.64 4.80 24.41
N PRO A 12 -10.83 4.22 25.33
CA PRO A 12 -9.48 4.73 25.60
C PRO A 12 -8.60 4.81 24.33
N PHE A 13 -8.64 3.78 23.48
CA PHE A 13 -7.92 3.79 22.21
C PHE A 13 -8.43 4.90 21.27
N LEU A 14 -9.75 5.01 21.08
CA LEU A 14 -10.34 6.02 20.20
C LEU A 14 -10.09 7.46 20.68
N ASP A 15 -10.10 7.70 21.99
CA ASP A 15 -9.79 9.00 22.57
C ASP A 15 -8.33 9.39 22.32
N ASN A 16 -7.42 8.43 22.48
CA ASN A 16 -6.00 8.61 22.16
C ASN A 16 -5.78 8.92 20.67
N VAL A 17 -6.42 8.15 19.78
CA VAL A 17 -6.35 8.39 18.33
C VAL A 17 -6.90 9.77 17.96
N LYS A 18 -8.04 10.16 18.54
CA LYS A 18 -8.64 11.47 18.29
C LYS A 18 -7.69 12.60 18.70
N ALA A 19 -7.05 12.49 19.87
CA ALA A 19 -6.07 13.47 20.32
C ALA A 19 -4.87 13.57 19.36
N GLU A 20 -4.30 12.43 18.94
CA GLU A 20 -3.22 12.38 17.96
C GLU A 20 -3.63 13.06 16.64
N VAL A 21 -4.79 12.71 16.08
CA VAL A 21 -5.26 13.26 14.80
C VAL A 21 -5.47 14.76 14.87
N VAL A 22 -6.13 15.27 15.93
CA VAL A 22 -6.34 16.71 16.09
C VAL A 22 -5.01 17.45 16.14
N GLU A 23 -4.04 16.95 16.93
CA GLU A 23 -2.72 17.56 17.04
C GLU A 23 -1.98 17.56 15.68
N GLN A 24 -1.93 16.41 15.00
CA GLN A 24 -1.18 16.29 13.76
C GLN A 24 -1.80 17.08 12.61
N VAL A 25 -3.14 17.12 12.50
CA VAL A 25 -3.82 17.92 11.47
C VAL A 25 -3.60 19.41 11.73
N ALA A 26 -3.67 19.87 12.98
CA ALA A 26 -3.42 21.27 13.33
C ALA A 26 -1.98 21.66 13.00
N ARG A 27 -1.02 20.77 13.26
CA ARG A 27 0.41 20.97 12.98
C ARG A 27 0.71 21.00 11.47
N LEU A 28 0.05 20.15 10.68
CA LEU A 28 0.45 19.87 9.30
C LEU A 28 -0.39 20.59 8.23
N SER A 29 -1.65 20.89 8.50
CA SER A 29 -2.60 21.32 7.46
C SER A 29 -2.34 22.71 6.85
N SER A 30 -1.41 23.48 7.41
CA SER A 30 -0.95 24.77 6.84
C SER A 30 0.14 24.61 5.77
N HIS A 31 0.70 23.40 5.59
CA HIS A 31 1.75 23.15 4.62
C HIS A 31 1.16 22.89 3.22
N ALA A 32 1.44 23.79 2.28
CA ALA A 32 0.97 23.69 0.90
C ALA A 32 1.44 22.44 0.12
N SER A 33 2.44 21.73 0.63
CA SER A 33 2.89 20.44 0.07
C SER A 33 1.90 19.30 0.33
N ILE A 34 0.98 19.45 1.28
CA ILE A 34 -0.03 18.44 1.61
C ILE A 34 -1.28 18.73 0.79
N VAL A 35 -1.50 17.91 -0.24
CA VAL A 35 -2.64 18.07 -1.16
C VAL A 35 -3.85 17.21 -0.77
N LEU A 36 -3.63 16.14 -0.01
CA LEU A 36 -4.66 15.25 0.54
C LEU A 36 -4.13 14.59 1.81
N MET A 37 -5.03 14.10 2.66
CA MET A 37 -4.72 13.21 3.78
C MET A 37 -5.39 11.85 3.57
N GLY A 38 -4.67 10.77 3.86
CA GLY A 38 -5.23 9.42 3.95
C GLY A 38 -5.32 8.98 5.41
N THR A 39 -6.40 8.30 5.80
CA THR A 39 -6.53 7.86 7.21
C THR A 39 -5.75 6.59 7.52
N ASN A 40 -5.54 5.73 6.53
CA ASN A 40 -4.79 4.48 6.66
C ASN A 40 -4.20 3.98 5.33
N ASN A 41 -3.32 2.98 5.44
CA ASN A 41 -2.80 2.18 4.33
C ASN A 41 -3.41 0.77 4.35
N GLU A 42 -4.06 0.39 3.26
CA GLU A 42 -4.57 -0.95 2.93
C GLU A 42 -5.52 -1.59 3.95
N ASN A 43 -6.08 -0.83 4.91
CA ASN A 43 -6.94 -1.44 5.92
C ASN A 43 -8.36 -1.71 5.38
N GLU A 44 -8.81 -1.03 4.32
CA GLU A 44 -10.08 -1.34 3.66
C GLU A 44 -10.00 -2.71 2.96
N ILE A 45 -8.99 -2.89 2.10
CA ILE A 45 -8.74 -4.18 1.41
C ILE A 45 -8.31 -5.28 2.39
N GLY A 46 -7.59 -4.89 3.44
CA GLY A 46 -7.08 -5.76 4.50
C GLY A 46 -8.15 -6.44 5.35
N MET A 47 -9.40 -5.97 5.30
CA MET A 47 -10.54 -6.69 5.88
C MET A 47 -10.70 -8.11 5.28
N SER A 48 -10.14 -8.39 4.12
CA SER A 48 -10.17 -9.72 3.50
C SER A 48 -8.94 -10.60 3.80
N TRP A 49 -7.88 -10.05 4.40
CA TRP A 49 -6.57 -10.71 4.49
C TRP A 49 -6.41 -11.70 5.65
N TYR A 50 -7.04 -11.44 6.79
CA TYR A 50 -6.83 -12.23 8.01
C TYR A 50 -7.95 -13.26 8.22
N ASN A 51 -7.66 -14.34 8.95
CA ASN A 51 -8.65 -15.37 9.24
C ASN A 51 -9.78 -14.80 10.11
N GLU A 52 -9.42 -13.96 11.07
CA GLU A 52 -10.32 -13.32 12.03
C GLU A 52 -11.29 -12.37 11.33
N THR A 53 -10.78 -11.55 10.39
CA THR A 53 -11.59 -10.60 9.63
C THR A 53 -12.56 -11.30 8.68
N ARG A 54 -12.13 -12.40 8.04
CA ARG A 54 -13.01 -13.25 7.24
C ARG A 54 -14.06 -13.97 8.09
N ALA A 55 -13.69 -14.44 9.28
CA ALA A 55 -14.58 -15.17 10.16
C ALA A 55 -15.68 -14.28 10.77
N ASN A 56 -15.43 -12.98 10.94
CA ASN A 56 -16.39 -12.04 11.53
C ASN A 56 -16.41 -10.68 10.81
N SER A 57 -16.64 -10.70 9.50
CA SER A 57 -16.56 -9.50 8.65
C SER A 57 -17.43 -8.34 9.14
N HIS A 58 -18.63 -8.61 9.67
CA HIS A 58 -19.52 -7.57 10.18
C HIS A 58 -18.93 -6.81 11.37
N LEU A 59 -18.28 -7.51 12.31
CA LEU A 59 -17.61 -6.86 13.43
C LEU A 59 -16.51 -5.92 12.92
N TYR A 60 -15.66 -6.40 12.03
CA TYR A 60 -14.53 -5.62 11.53
C TYR A 60 -14.95 -4.45 10.65
N ILE A 61 -16.06 -4.56 9.91
CA ILE A 61 -16.65 -3.41 9.19
C ILE A 61 -17.13 -2.34 10.18
N VAL A 62 -17.76 -2.75 11.30
CA VAL A 62 -18.18 -1.81 12.35
C VAL A 62 -16.97 -1.15 13.01
N ASP A 63 -15.94 -1.93 13.33
CA ASP A 63 -14.71 -1.42 13.95
C ASP A 63 -13.98 -0.45 13.01
N TYR A 64 -13.90 -0.79 11.72
CA TYR A 64 -13.34 0.07 10.67
C TYR A 64 -14.10 1.39 10.56
N ALA A 65 -15.43 1.34 10.43
CA ALA A 65 -16.26 2.54 10.33
C ALA A 65 -16.12 3.41 11.58
N LYS A 66 -16.09 2.79 12.77
CA LYS A 66 -15.95 3.51 14.03
C LYS A 66 -14.63 4.28 14.12
N LEU A 67 -13.54 3.65 13.71
CA LEU A 67 -12.21 4.25 13.76
C LEU A 67 -12.02 5.30 12.66
N TYR A 68 -12.18 4.92 11.39
CA TYR A 68 -11.74 5.78 10.29
C TYR A 68 -12.78 6.83 9.89
N ILE A 69 -14.07 6.50 9.97
CA ILE A 69 -15.16 7.39 9.57
C ILE A 69 -15.64 8.21 10.76
N GLU A 70 -16.06 7.57 11.85
CA GLU A 70 -16.65 8.31 12.98
C GLU A 70 -15.62 9.01 13.88
N THR A 71 -14.39 8.52 13.94
CA THR A 71 -13.35 9.07 14.83
C THR A 71 -12.35 9.92 14.06
N ILE A 72 -11.60 9.33 13.12
CA ILE A 72 -10.49 10.01 12.44
C ILE A 72 -11.01 11.09 11.49
N ARG A 73 -11.95 10.78 10.60
CA ARG A 73 -12.52 11.80 9.70
C ARG A 73 -13.13 12.96 10.47
N GLU A 74 -13.95 12.70 11.49
CA GLU A 74 -14.54 13.77 12.30
C GLU A 74 -13.47 14.60 13.04
N ALA A 75 -12.41 13.97 13.53
CA ALA A 75 -11.27 14.67 14.13
C ALA A 75 -10.57 15.59 13.12
N VAL A 76 -10.28 15.10 11.90
CA VAL A 76 -9.72 15.93 10.81
C VAL A 76 -10.65 17.11 10.50
N ARG A 77 -11.93 16.85 10.29
CA ARG A 77 -12.94 17.87 9.92
C ARG A 77 -13.15 18.92 11.01
N SER A 78 -12.95 18.56 12.28
CA SER A 78 -13.01 19.52 13.40
C SER A 78 -11.87 20.54 13.42
N VAL A 79 -10.74 20.23 12.75
CA VAL A 79 -9.57 21.11 12.68
C VAL A 79 -9.50 21.82 11.33
N ASN A 80 -9.66 21.07 10.23
CA ASN A 80 -9.65 21.59 8.88
C ASN A 80 -10.71 20.88 8.03
N SER A 81 -11.83 21.57 7.80
CA SER A 81 -12.92 21.06 6.99
C SER A 81 -12.67 21.13 5.48
N ALA A 82 -11.67 21.89 5.04
CA ALA A 82 -11.39 22.15 3.62
C ALA A 82 -10.35 21.21 3.01
N ILE A 83 -9.56 20.49 3.82
CA ILE A 83 -8.53 19.58 3.32
C ILE A 83 -9.15 18.34 2.67
N GLU A 84 -8.66 17.91 1.51
CA GLU A 84 -9.12 16.68 0.87
C GLU A 84 -8.74 15.46 1.74
N LEU A 85 -9.67 14.53 1.92
CA LEU A 85 -9.50 13.38 2.82
C LEU A 85 -10.02 12.11 2.17
N ILE A 86 -9.17 11.10 2.07
CA ILE A 86 -9.54 9.74 1.67
C ILE A 86 -9.51 8.83 2.89
N ILE A 87 -10.44 7.87 2.96
CA ILE A 87 -10.52 6.96 4.10
C ILE A 87 -9.40 5.92 4.02
N SER A 88 -9.21 5.24 2.90
CA SER A 88 -8.15 4.23 2.72
C SER A 88 -7.43 4.46 1.39
N SER A 89 -6.28 3.81 1.24
CA SER A 89 -5.51 3.65 0.01
C SER A 89 -5.11 2.16 -0.07
N PRO A 90 -5.53 1.39 -1.07
CA PRO A 90 -6.41 1.79 -2.16
C PRO A 90 -7.85 1.99 -1.66
N SER A 91 -8.65 2.76 -2.38
CA SER A 91 -10.09 2.91 -2.14
C SER A 91 -10.84 3.37 -3.37
N ASN A 92 -12.14 3.10 -3.41
CA ASN A 92 -13.03 3.62 -4.45
C ASN A 92 -13.54 5.06 -4.16
N GLY A 93 -13.08 5.67 -3.07
CA GLY A 93 -13.50 7.01 -2.63
C GLY A 93 -14.90 7.06 -2.01
N GLN A 94 -15.48 8.25 -1.87
CA GLN A 94 -16.86 8.43 -1.37
C GLN A 94 -17.91 8.61 -2.48
N ILE A 95 -19.16 8.27 -2.14
CA ILE A 95 -20.36 8.56 -2.94
C ILE A 95 -20.89 9.96 -2.62
N SER A 96 -20.77 10.39 -1.37
CA SER A 96 -21.34 11.64 -0.84
C SER A 96 -20.50 12.11 0.35
N GLU A 97 -20.39 13.43 0.54
CA GLU A 97 -19.69 14.06 1.68
C GLU A 97 -20.66 14.48 2.80
N ASP A 98 -21.90 14.83 2.47
CA ASP A 98 -22.94 15.25 3.42
C ASP A 98 -24.33 14.72 2.99
N PRO A 99 -24.84 13.63 3.60
CA PRO A 99 -24.15 12.80 4.60
C PRO A 99 -22.96 12.06 4.00
N PHE A 100 -21.94 11.77 4.81
CA PHE A 100 -20.78 11.01 4.33
C PHE A 100 -21.18 9.56 4.02
N VAL A 101 -20.85 9.10 2.80
CA VAL A 101 -21.10 7.71 2.36
C VAL A 101 -19.88 7.19 1.62
N LEU A 102 -19.16 6.24 2.22
CA LEU A 102 -18.05 5.55 1.56
C LEU A 102 -18.55 4.65 0.42
N ARG A 103 -17.82 4.58 -0.69
CA ARG A 103 -18.12 3.66 -1.79
C ARG A 103 -17.55 2.28 -1.50
N TRP A 104 -18.29 1.48 -0.73
CA TRP A 104 -17.96 0.08 -0.50
C TRP A 104 -17.91 -0.73 -1.80
N GLY A 105 -17.08 -1.77 -1.82
CA GLY A 105 -16.89 -2.67 -2.97
C GLY A 105 -15.53 -3.33 -2.88
N ASP A 106 -15.02 -3.77 -4.03
CA ASP A 106 -13.60 -4.13 -4.17
C ASP A 106 -12.76 -2.84 -4.12
N PRO A 107 -11.95 -2.59 -3.07
CA PRO A 107 -11.20 -1.35 -2.95
C PRO A 107 -10.13 -1.19 -4.03
N ASN A 108 -9.75 -2.27 -4.74
CA ASN A 108 -8.76 -2.26 -5.80
C ASN A 108 -9.40 -2.20 -7.21
N SER A 109 -10.61 -1.64 -7.33
CA SER A 109 -11.30 -1.52 -8.61
C SER A 109 -10.65 -0.48 -9.52
N ASN A 110 -10.34 -0.84 -10.76
CA ASN A 110 -9.80 0.09 -11.76
C ASN A 110 -10.77 1.23 -12.15
N LEU A 111 -12.04 1.17 -11.74
CA LEU A 111 -13.08 2.11 -12.17
C LEU A 111 -13.08 3.41 -11.36
N TYR A 112 -12.63 3.38 -10.10
CA TYR A 112 -12.73 4.47 -9.14
C TYR A 112 -11.42 4.65 -8.37
N GLY A 113 -11.26 5.83 -7.75
CA GLY A 113 -10.17 6.13 -6.81
C GLY A 113 -8.78 5.67 -7.24
N ASP A 114 -8.08 4.98 -6.37
CA ASP A 114 -6.71 4.53 -6.55
C ASP A 114 -6.55 3.02 -6.33
N VAL A 115 -5.51 2.43 -6.92
CA VAL A 115 -5.18 1.01 -6.79
C VAL A 115 -3.74 0.80 -6.35
N HIS A 116 -3.50 -0.33 -5.69
CA HIS A 116 -2.18 -0.86 -5.40
C HIS A 116 -1.94 -2.08 -6.31
N PHE A 117 -0.83 -2.08 -7.05
CA PHE A 117 -0.53 -3.12 -8.03
C PHE A 117 0.87 -3.73 -7.83
N TYR A 118 0.90 -5.01 -7.49
CA TYR A 118 2.10 -5.81 -7.37
C TYR A 118 1.90 -7.14 -8.08
N ASP A 119 2.73 -7.43 -9.08
CA ASP A 119 2.73 -8.71 -9.81
C ASP A 119 4.19 -9.14 -10.04
N TYR A 120 4.56 -10.26 -9.43
CA TYR A 120 5.93 -10.79 -9.48
C TYR A 120 6.05 -11.99 -10.43
N GLU A 121 4.95 -12.41 -11.06
CA GLU A 121 4.88 -13.61 -11.90
C GLU A 121 4.88 -13.27 -13.39
N LYS A 122 4.10 -12.26 -13.79
CA LYS A 122 4.00 -11.85 -15.19
C LYS A 122 5.24 -11.10 -15.64
N ASP A 123 5.49 -11.11 -16.96
CA ASP A 123 6.58 -10.34 -17.55
C ASP A 123 6.36 -8.84 -17.30
N CYS A 124 7.26 -8.22 -16.53
CA CYS A 124 7.21 -6.80 -16.24
C CYS A 124 7.46 -5.91 -17.46
N ALA A 125 7.97 -6.46 -18.56
CA ALA A 125 8.10 -5.73 -19.82
C ALA A 125 6.79 -5.71 -20.64
N ASP A 126 5.80 -6.53 -20.30
CA ASP A 126 4.51 -6.58 -20.98
C ASP A 126 3.58 -5.46 -20.45
N PRO A 127 3.25 -4.43 -21.25
CA PRO A 127 2.38 -3.35 -20.81
C PRO A 127 0.96 -3.81 -20.46
N ASP A 128 0.50 -4.95 -21.00
CA ASP A 128 -0.84 -5.48 -20.74
C ASP A 128 -0.97 -6.09 -19.33
N THR A 129 0.15 -6.27 -18.63
CA THR A 129 0.18 -6.68 -17.22
C THR A 129 -0.44 -5.62 -16.30
N TYR A 130 -0.29 -4.34 -16.63
CA TYR A 130 -0.63 -3.22 -15.75
C TYR A 130 -2.11 -2.81 -15.85
N PRO A 131 -2.77 -2.49 -14.73
CA PRO A 131 -4.17 -2.12 -14.74
C PRO A 131 -4.38 -0.74 -15.36
N GLY A 132 -5.41 -0.62 -16.22
CA GLY A 132 -5.96 0.66 -16.67
C GLY A 132 -6.75 1.39 -15.57
N ALA A 133 -6.13 1.61 -14.41
CA ALA A 133 -6.75 2.25 -13.26
C ALA A 133 -6.80 3.79 -13.39
N ARG A 134 -7.60 4.44 -12.54
CA ARG A 134 -7.70 5.91 -12.49
C ARG A 134 -6.43 6.54 -11.91
N PHE A 135 -5.87 5.92 -10.88
CA PHE A 135 -4.63 6.31 -10.24
C PHE A 135 -3.97 5.07 -9.63
N ILE A 136 -2.64 4.95 -9.73
CA ILE A 136 -1.87 3.88 -9.09
C ILE A 136 -1.02 4.55 -8.01
N SER A 137 -1.45 4.44 -6.76
CA SER A 137 -0.78 5.03 -5.59
C SER A 137 0.39 4.17 -5.12
N GLU A 138 0.34 2.86 -5.39
CA GLU A 138 1.44 1.94 -5.13
C GLU A 138 1.66 0.95 -6.27
N PHE A 139 2.92 0.77 -6.65
CA PHE A 139 3.40 -0.31 -7.49
C PHE A 139 4.92 -0.43 -7.31
N GLY A 140 5.47 -1.62 -7.52
CA GLY A 140 6.93 -1.78 -7.44
C GLY A 140 7.44 -3.19 -7.70
N TYR A 141 8.73 -3.26 -7.97
CA TYR A 141 9.51 -4.49 -8.03
C TYR A 141 10.65 -4.40 -7.03
N GLN A 142 11.02 -5.54 -6.45
CA GLN A 142 12.10 -5.60 -5.48
C GLN A 142 13.47 -5.57 -6.16
N SER A 143 14.45 -4.97 -5.49
CA SER A 143 15.86 -5.04 -5.88
C SER A 143 16.74 -5.12 -4.63
N TRP A 144 17.95 -5.66 -4.77
CA TRP A 144 18.96 -5.51 -3.74
C TRP A 144 19.61 -4.12 -3.79
N PRO A 145 19.96 -3.52 -2.63
CA PRO A 145 20.77 -2.32 -2.60
C PRO A 145 22.16 -2.57 -3.19
N SER A 146 22.88 -1.49 -3.46
CA SER A 146 24.26 -1.57 -3.93
C SER A 146 25.16 -2.37 -2.96
N VAL A 147 26.17 -3.03 -3.50
CA VAL A 147 27.17 -3.74 -2.69
C VAL A 147 27.83 -2.82 -1.67
N ASP A 148 28.08 -1.55 -2.03
CA ASP A 148 28.70 -0.58 -1.12
C ASP A 148 27.83 -0.27 0.10
N THR A 149 26.49 -0.28 -0.05
CA THR A 149 25.57 -0.20 1.08
C THR A 149 25.74 -1.40 2.01
N LEU A 150 25.86 -2.61 1.45
CA LEU A 150 25.93 -3.85 2.22
C LEU A 150 27.27 -4.04 2.94
N LYS A 151 28.40 -3.56 2.39
CA LYS A 151 29.74 -3.67 3.00
C LYS A 151 29.84 -3.14 4.44
N SER A 152 28.96 -2.23 4.83
CA SER A 152 28.91 -1.69 6.20
C SER A 152 28.41 -2.70 7.24
N VAL A 153 27.71 -3.75 6.79
CA VAL A 153 26.98 -4.71 7.63
C VAL A 153 27.14 -6.16 7.19
N ALA A 154 27.98 -6.43 6.19
CA ALA A 154 28.19 -7.73 5.56
C ALA A 154 29.68 -7.97 5.30
N THR A 155 30.10 -9.23 5.42
CA THR A 155 31.43 -9.69 4.99
C THR A 155 31.43 -10.10 3.51
N GLU A 156 32.59 -10.31 2.90
CA GLU A 156 32.66 -10.78 1.50
C GLU A 156 31.94 -12.11 1.29
N SER A 157 31.98 -13.03 2.27
CA SER A 157 31.27 -14.30 2.22
C SER A 157 29.75 -14.16 2.32
N ASP A 158 29.25 -13.06 2.89
CA ASP A 158 27.81 -12.79 2.98
C ASP A 158 27.23 -12.28 1.64
N LEU A 159 28.06 -11.64 0.81
CA LEU A 159 27.68 -11.00 -0.45
C LEU A 159 27.55 -11.99 -1.62
N VAL A 160 26.97 -13.14 -1.34
CA VAL A 160 26.69 -14.20 -2.31
C VAL A 160 25.19 -14.43 -2.35
N TRP A 161 24.62 -14.57 -3.56
CA TRP A 161 23.19 -14.83 -3.72
C TRP A 161 22.79 -16.12 -2.98
N GLY A 162 21.72 -16.04 -2.19
CA GLY A 162 21.25 -17.17 -1.39
C GLY A 162 22.10 -17.48 -0.14
N SER A 163 23.06 -16.64 0.24
CA SER A 163 23.74 -16.75 1.53
C SER A 163 22.75 -16.65 2.69
N GLU A 164 23.12 -17.19 3.86
CA GLU A 164 22.31 -17.07 5.08
C GLU A 164 22.04 -15.61 5.42
N PHE A 165 23.04 -14.74 5.28
CA PHE A 165 22.89 -13.31 5.49
C PHE A 165 21.87 -12.66 4.55
N MET A 166 21.96 -12.93 3.24
CA MET A 166 21.06 -12.34 2.25
C MET A 166 19.62 -12.85 2.45
N ASN A 167 19.44 -14.15 2.71
CA ASN A 167 18.12 -14.72 3.02
C ASN A 167 17.56 -14.18 4.34
N TYR A 168 18.40 -13.97 5.36
CA TYR A 168 17.98 -13.37 6.63
C TYR A 168 17.52 -11.93 6.47
N ARG A 169 18.14 -11.16 5.57
CA ARG A 169 17.80 -9.75 5.30
C ARG A 169 16.55 -9.60 4.42
N GLN A 170 16.21 -10.61 3.63
CA GLN A 170 14.98 -10.65 2.86
C GLN A 170 13.76 -10.73 3.82
N ARG A 171 12.79 -9.84 3.62
CA ARG A 171 11.54 -9.74 4.42
C ARG A 171 10.28 -9.94 3.59
N HIS A 172 10.43 -10.18 2.29
CA HIS A 172 9.37 -10.56 1.38
C HIS A 172 9.43 -12.07 1.13
N GLU A 173 8.28 -12.73 1.23
CA GLU A 173 8.16 -14.16 0.93
C GLU A 173 8.54 -14.40 -0.53
N PHE A 174 9.45 -15.35 -0.78
CA PHE A 174 9.99 -15.64 -2.12
C PHE A 174 10.67 -14.46 -2.84
N GLY A 175 11.03 -13.37 -2.13
CA GLY A 175 11.51 -12.15 -2.79
C GLY A 175 12.79 -12.34 -3.61
N ASN A 176 13.71 -13.18 -3.14
CA ASN A 176 14.92 -13.48 -3.92
C ASN A 176 14.56 -14.26 -5.19
N GLU A 177 13.75 -15.31 -5.07
CA GLU A 177 13.29 -16.13 -6.18
C GLU A 177 12.55 -15.31 -7.24
N GLN A 178 11.68 -14.39 -6.81
CA GLN A 178 10.93 -13.49 -7.68
C GLN A 178 11.84 -12.51 -8.44
N ILE A 179 12.87 -11.93 -7.78
CA ILE A 179 13.87 -11.08 -8.44
C ILE A 179 14.55 -11.84 -9.58
N ILE A 180 15.01 -13.07 -9.32
CA ILE A 180 15.68 -13.89 -10.32
C ILE A 180 14.73 -14.27 -11.45
N SER A 181 13.49 -14.65 -11.11
CA SER A 181 12.44 -14.98 -12.08
C SER A 181 12.19 -13.82 -13.06
N GLN A 182 12.02 -12.60 -12.54
CA GLN A 182 11.78 -11.41 -13.36
C GLN A 182 12.98 -11.05 -14.25
N ILE A 183 14.21 -11.17 -13.75
CA ILE A 183 15.43 -10.97 -14.56
C ILE A 183 15.45 -11.97 -15.74
N GLN A 184 15.06 -13.21 -15.50
CA GLN A 184 15.04 -14.26 -16.53
C GLN A 184 13.94 -14.03 -17.57
N SER A 185 12.74 -13.64 -17.14
CA SER A 185 11.62 -13.29 -18.03
C SER A 185 11.99 -12.12 -18.95
N CYS A 186 12.55 -11.04 -18.39
CA CYS A 186 12.93 -9.85 -19.13
C CYS A 186 14.13 -10.09 -20.09
N SER A 187 15.07 -10.97 -19.72
CA SER A 187 16.25 -11.31 -20.55
C SER A 187 15.91 -12.06 -21.83
N MET A 188 14.78 -12.77 -21.89
CA MET A 188 14.33 -13.44 -23.13
C MET A 188 13.87 -12.44 -24.20
N VAL A 189 13.32 -11.29 -23.80
CA VAL A 189 12.84 -10.24 -24.73
C VAL A 189 14.01 -9.52 -25.41
N LEU A 190 15.10 -9.25 -24.68
CA LEU A 190 16.29 -8.58 -25.23
C LEU A 190 17.05 -9.45 -26.25
N ILE A 191 17.03 -10.77 -26.10
CA ILE A 191 17.67 -11.69 -27.06
C ILE A 191 16.84 -11.80 -28.34
N GLN A 192 15.50 -11.78 -28.26
CA GLN A 192 14.65 -11.86 -29.45
C GLN A 192 14.74 -10.61 -30.35
N HIS A 193 14.99 -9.42 -29.79
CA HIS A 193 15.17 -8.20 -30.58
C HIS A 193 16.55 -8.05 -31.25
N GLN A 194 17.53 -8.90 -30.94
CA GLN A 194 18.85 -8.87 -31.61
C GLN A 194 18.96 -9.79 -32.84
N PHE A 195 17.95 -10.57 -33.19
CA PHE A 195 18.01 -11.54 -34.31
C PHE A 195 17.10 -11.24 -35.51
N THR A 196 16.65 -10.00 -35.69
CA THR A 196 15.99 -9.56 -36.94
C THR A 196 16.77 -8.44 -37.61
N SER A 197 17.98 -8.74 -38.09
CA SER A 197 18.60 -7.95 -39.15
C SER A 197 18.08 -8.46 -40.50
N PRO A 198 17.46 -7.61 -41.35
CA PRO A 198 17.03 -8.02 -42.67
C PRO A 198 18.26 -8.10 -43.59
N SER A 199 18.42 -9.25 -44.26
CA SER A 199 19.29 -9.45 -45.42
C SER A 199 18.74 -8.74 -46.65
#